data_AF-A0A1E5PYE1-F1
#
_entry.id   AF-A0A1E5PYE1-F1
#
_cell.length_a   1.000
_cell.length_b   1.000
_cell.length_c   1.000
_cell.angle_alpha   90.00
_cell.angle_beta   90.00
_cell.angle_gamma   90.00
#
_symmetry.space_group_name_H-M   'P 1'
#
loop_
_entity.id
_entity.type
_entity.pdbx_description
1 polymer ?
#
loop_
_entity_poly.entity_id
_entity_poly.type
_entity_poly.pdbx_seq_one_letter_code
_entity_poly.pdbx_strand_id
1 'polypeptide(L)'
;MNTALLYRLLDADPAAGPAELLHRARAGRHLPHLVLSALVQDGVRMGAPARAELRRARDRAAHYARLAADLARSTGVRAIRGLPLSGYYPDGLLRPMDTLDLVAPDEAALWQAVIRLVTGHPVEHIDVSLLGERPHHTAVTLHWPAEDPLVDPWYRVHLSTAALPGDGSAVPVRPYLVADEHVECLIALAESCLRRPALPPCPVTLLDIAVLTGRPFSEPAETAAVLAAYRLAPEAATLLDHAAGHLPLGPLAAVRAALDPVLAPEHRRRVEAAATARSFPTRRGTLLRRTVIRHAWDEARLLTPSSDTPLLLTPVADYLLAPAPTPPTTRTAALRALHHWDTLC
;
A
#
# COMPACT_ATOMS: atom_id res chain seq x y z
N MET A 1 22.32 -6.11 3.80
CA MET A 1 21.84 -6.32 2.42
C MET A 1 23.05 -6.28 1.52
N ASN A 2 23.20 -7.23 0.57
CA ASN A 2 24.40 -7.33 -0.27
C ASN A 2 24.16 -6.66 -1.62
N THR A 3 25.01 -5.71 -2.03
CA THR A 3 24.94 -5.04 -3.35
C THR A 3 24.99 -6.01 -4.52
N ALA A 4 25.58 -7.21 -4.36
CA ALA A 4 25.50 -8.28 -5.34
C ALA A 4 24.06 -8.73 -5.66
N LEU A 5 23.15 -8.68 -4.67
CA LEU A 5 21.74 -8.95 -4.88
C LEU A 5 21.12 -7.85 -5.76
N LEU A 6 21.51 -6.59 -5.58
CA LEU A 6 21.01 -5.48 -6.41
C LEU A 6 21.45 -5.61 -7.87
N TYR A 7 22.70 -5.97 -8.12
CA TYR A 7 23.16 -6.26 -9.49
C TYR A 7 22.33 -7.37 -10.13
N ARG A 8 22.10 -8.47 -9.40
CA ARG A 8 21.29 -9.60 -9.89
C ARG A 8 19.83 -9.20 -10.17
N LEU A 9 19.20 -8.49 -9.25
CA LEU A 9 17.77 -8.14 -9.35
C LEU A 9 17.50 -7.07 -10.41
N LEU A 10 18.47 -6.22 -10.71
CA LEU A 10 18.37 -5.17 -11.73
C LEU A 10 18.98 -5.57 -13.08
N ASP A 11 19.42 -6.83 -13.20
CA ASP A 11 20.09 -7.37 -14.39
C ASP A 11 21.25 -6.44 -14.85
N ALA A 12 22.04 -6.00 -13.89
CA ALA A 12 23.20 -5.14 -14.09
C ALA A 12 24.48 -5.98 -13.98
N ASP A 13 25.40 -5.82 -14.91
CA ASP A 13 26.71 -6.48 -14.88
C ASP A 13 27.59 -5.86 -13.78
N PRO A 14 28.04 -6.62 -12.76
CA PRO A 14 28.97 -6.13 -11.75
C PRO A 14 30.28 -5.59 -12.34
N ALA A 15 30.73 -6.11 -13.48
CA ALA A 15 31.96 -5.65 -14.15
C ALA A 15 31.79 -4.26 -14.80
N ALA A 16 30.56 -3.87 -15.15
CA ALA A 16 30.23 -2.52 -15.63
C ALA A 16 30.20 -1.47 -14.51
N GLY A 17 30.19 -1.92 -13.24
CA GLY A 17 30.40 -1.10 -12.05
C GLY A 17 29.18 -0.29 -11.58
N PRO A 18 29.36 0.53 -10.52
CA PRO A 18 28.26 1.21 -9.81
C PRO A 18 27.41 2.17 -10.65
N ALA A 19 28.00 2.73 -11.70
CA ALA A 19 27.29 3.66 -12.60
C ALA A 19 26.21 2.93 -13.40
N GLU A 20 26.49 1.72 -13.89
CA GLU A 20 25.51 0.89 -14.60
C GLU A 20 24.38 0.45 -13.65
N LEU A 21 24.72 0.04 -12.42
CA LEU A 21 23.72 -0.31 -11.42
C LEU A 21 22.73 0.85 -11.16
N LEU A 22 23.26 2.06 -10.98
CA LEU A 22 22.42 3.25 -10.78
C LEU A 22 21.61 3.59 -12.04
N HIS A 23 22.20 3.43 -13.23
CA HIS A 23 21.49 3.65 -14.50
C HIS A 23 20.29 2.71 -14.63
N ARG A 24 20.47 1.40 -14.39
CA ARG A 24 19.39 0.42 -14.37
C ARG A 24 18.33 0.73 -13.31
N ALA A 25 18.75 1.15 -12.12
CA ALA A 25 17.84 1.53 -11.04
C ALA A 25 16.92 2.69 -11.45
N ARG A 26 17.36 3.62 -12.29
CA ARG A 26 16.55 4.76 -12.76
C ARG A 26 15.40 4.40 -13.69
N ALA A 27 15.43 3.23 -14.32
CA ALA A 27 14.26 2.71 -15.02
C ALA A 27 13.12 2.35 -14.05
N GLY A 28 13.45 2.10 -12.77
CA GLY A 28 12.50 1.81 -11.72
C GLY A 28 12.08 3.04 -10.92
N ARG A 29 10.80 3.09 -10.54
CA ARG A 29 10.27 4.15 -9.67
C ARG A 29 10.85 3.98 -8.25
N HIS A 30 11.67 4.94 -7.79
CA HIS A 30 12.28 5.02 -6.45
C HIS A 30 13.38 4.00 -6.10
N LEU A 31 13.71 3.07 -6.99
CA LEU A 31 14.87 2.20 -6.86
C LEU A 31 16.23 2.93 -6.81
N PRO A 32 16.43 4.10 -7.46
CA PRO A 32 17.70 4.83 -7.37
C PRO A 32 18.10 5.16 -5.94
N HIS A 33 17.14 5.49 -5.07
CA HIS A 33 17.42 5.89 -3.69
C HIS A 33 17.99 4.74 -2.86
N LEU A 34 17.45 3.53 -3.06
CA LEU A 34 17.96 2.33 -2.40
C LEU A 34 19.38 2.02 -2.90
N VAL A 35 19.59 2.04 -4.21
CA VAL A 35 20.92 1.81 -4.80
C VAL A 35 21.93 2.84 -4.31
N LEU A 36 21.57 4.13 -4.31
CA LEU A 36 22.44 5.18 -3.77
C LEU A 36 22.77 4.92 -2.29
N SER A 37 21.79 4.53 -1.47
CA SER A 37 22.06 4.23 -0.06
C SER A 37 22.98 3.01 0.13
N ALA A 38 22.84 1.97 -0.70
CA ALA A 38 23.71 0.79 -0.68
C ALA A 38 25.15 1.15 -1.11
N LEU A 39 25.30 1.92 -2.19
CA LEU A 39 26.60 2.36 -2.69
C LEU A 39 27.34 3.24 -1.67
N VAL A 40 26.63 4.05 -0.87
CA VAL A 40 27.26 4.78 0.24
C VAL A 40 27.78 3.83 1.30
N GLN A 41 27.04 2.78 1.66
CA GLN A 41 27.50 1.78 2.64
C GLN A 41 28.74 1.02 2.15
N ASP A 42 28.83 0.77 0.85
CA ASP A 42 30.00 0.14 0.21
C ASP A 42 31.20 1.11 0.04
N GLY A 43 31.10 2.35 0.52
CA GLY A 43 32.18 3.34 0.45
C GLY A 43 32.40 3.93 -0.94
N VAL A 44 31.43 3.80 -1.86
CA VAL A 44 31.54 4.35 -3.22
C VAL A 44 31.47 5.88 -3.18
N ARG A 45 32.45 6.54 -3.81
CA ARG A 45 32.51 8.00 -3.87
C ARG A 45 31.37 8.53 -4.73
N MET A 46 30.60 9.47 -4.17
CA MET A 46 29.49 10.12 -4.88
C MET A 46 29.79 11.58 -5.24
N GLY A 47 29.24 12.05 -6.35
CA GLY A 47 29.23 13.47 -6.69
C GLY A 47 28.17 14.24 -5.89
N ALA A 48 28.18 15.58 -5.99
CA ALA A 48 27.19 16.43 -5.34
C ALA A 48 25.74 16.13 -5.76
N PRO A 49 25.41 15.86 -7.04
CA PRO A 49 24.04 15.54 -7.45
C PRO A 49 23.49 14.27 -6.79
N ALA A 50 24.26 13.17 -6.80
CA ALA A 50 23.86 11.90 -6.20
C ALA A 50 23.69 12.01 -4.68
N ARG A 51 24.55 12.79 -3.99
CA ARG A 51 24.38 13.08 -2.55
C ARG A 51 23.11 13.88 -2.27
N ALA A 52 22.77 14.85 -3.12
CA ALA A 52 21.57 15.65 -2.96
C ALA A 52 20.30 14.80 -3.16
N GLU A 53 20.29 13.92 -4.17
CA GLU A 53 19.22 12.94 -4.41
C GLU A 53 19.02 12.01 -3.21
N LEU A 54 20.11 11.43 -2.70
CA LEU A 54 20.04 10.57 -1.51
C LEU A 54 19.57 11.33 -0.26
N ARG A 55 19.97 12.59 -0.08
CA ARG A 55 19.51 13.43 1.04
C ARG A 55 18.00 13.65 0.98
N ARG A 56 17.45 14.06 -0.17
CA ARG A 56 15.99 14.23 -0.34
C ARG A 56 15.22 12.94 -0.10
N ALA A 57 15.77 11.80 -0.52
CA ALA A 57 15.17 10.50 -0.21
C ALA A 57 15.13 10.19 1.30
N ARG A 58 16.20 10.52 2.04
CA ARG A 58 16.23 10.41 3.51
C ARG A 58 15.22 11.34 4.18
N ASP A 59 15.17 12.59 3.72
CA ASP A 59 14.24 13.60 4.25
C ASP A 59 12.78 13.16 4.04
N ARG A 60 12.47 12.57 2.89
CA ARG A 60 11.15 11.98 2.60
C ARG A 60 10.82 10.81 3.52
N ALA A 61 11.74 9.87 3.71
CA ALA A 61 11.53 8.73 4.60
C ALA A 61 11.30 9.20 6.05
N ALA A 62 12.11 10.15 6.52
CA ALA A 62 11.97 10.76 7.84
C ALA A 62 10.65 11.55 7.97
N HIS A 63 10.22 12.24 6.92
CA HIS A 63 8.93 12.91 6.88
C HIS A 63 7.77 11.93 7.06
N TYR A 64 7.75 10.82 6.30
CA TYR A 64 6.71 9.80 6.46
C TYR A 64 6.71 9.13 7.83
N ALA A 65 7.90 8.84 8.40
CA ALA A 65 7.99 8.27 9.74
C ALA A 65 7.42 9.23 10.81
N ARG A 66 7.77 10.53 10.75
CA ARG A 66 7.21 11.55 11.64
C ARG A 66 5.70 11.69 11.47
N LEU A 67 5.24 11.79 10.22
CA LEU A 67 3.82 11.93 9.89
C LEU A 67 3.00 10.75 10.42
N ALA A 68 3.49 9.52 10.23
CA ALA A 68 2.84 8.32 10.75
C ALA A 68 2.77 8.33 12.29
N ALA A 69 3.86 8.67 12.97
CA ALA A 69 3.89 8.74 14.42
C ALA A 69 2.95 9.82 14.98
N ASP A 70 2.91 10.98 14.34
CA ASP A 70 2.04 12.11 14.74
C ASP A 70 0.56 11.75 14.54
N LEU A 71 0.21 11.15 13.41
CA LEU A 71 -1.15 10.68 13.15
C LEU A 71 -1.55 9.58 14.13
N ALA A 72 -0.69 8.57 14.34
CA ALA A 72 -0.95 7.49 15.29
C ALA A 72 -1.26 8.00 16.70
N ARG A 73 -0.47 8.94 17.22
CA ARG A 73 -0.73 9.53 18.55
C ARG A 73 -2.03 10.32 18.61
N SER A 74 -2.46 10.94 17.50
CA SER A 74 -3.60 11.85 17.49
C SER A 74 -4.94 11.21 17.13
N THR A 75 -4.93 10.13 16.35
CA THR A 75 -6.15 9.52 15.81
C THR A 75 -6.18 8.00 15.96
N GLY A 76 -5.11 7.38 16.44
CA GLY A 76 -5.03 5.92 16.59
C GLY A 76 -4.79 5.15 15.29
N VAL A 77 -4.57 5.83 14.15
CA VAL A 77 -4.20 5.15 12.90
C VAL A 77 -2.83 4.48 13.04
N ARG A 78 -2.64 3.35 12.36
CA ARG A 78 -1.39 2.58 12.42
C ARG A 78 -0.76 2.45 11.04
N ALA A 79 0.55 2.61 10.96
CA ALA A 79 1.27 2.33 9.72
C ALA A 79 1.31 0.82 9.43
N ILE A 80 1.12 0.49 8.16
CA ILE A 80 1.19 -0.89 7.65
C ILE A 80 2.13 -0.95 6.45
N ARG A 81 2.50 -2.17 6.04
CA ARG A 81 3.28 -2.45 4.82
C ARG A 81 4.65 -1.77 4.82
N GLY A 82 4.81 -0.71 4.02
CA GLY A 82 6.11 -0.20 3.63
C GLY A 82 6.90 0.47 4.75
N LEU A 83 6.22 1.13 5.70
CA LEU A 83 6.90 1.77 6.82
C LEU A 83 7.38 0.74 7.87
N PRO A 84 6.55 -0.20 8.37
CA PRO A 84 7.06 -1.30 9.20
C PRO A 84 8.21 -2.08 8.54
N LEU A 85 8.06 -2.44 7.26
CA LEU A 85 9.12 -3.12 6.49
C LEU A 85 10.44 -2.35 6.46
N SER A 86 10.37 -1.01 6.40
CA SER A 86 11.58 -0.18 6.38
C SER A 86 12.41 -0.30 7.66
N GLY A 87 11.77 -0.60 8.80
CA GLY A 87 12.46 -0.84 10.08
C GLY A 87 13.31 -2.10 10.10
N TYR A 88 13.10 -3.02 9.15
CA TYR A 88 13.93 -4.23 9.02
C TYR A 88 15.14 -4.06 8.11
N TYR A 89 15.23 -2.94 7.38
CA TYR A 89 16.40 -2.65 6.56
C TYR A 89 17.60 -2.29 7.46
N PRO A 90 18.83 -2.67 7.08
CA PRO A 90 20.03 -2.27 7.83
C PRO A 90 20.18 -0.75 7.92
N ASP A 91 20.74 -0.29 9.04
CA ASP A 91 20.97 1.13 9.30
C ASP A 91 21.69 1.84 8.14
N GLY A 92 21.08 2.91 7.65
CA GLY A 92 21.60 3.72 6.54
C GLY A 92 21.17 3.24 5.15
N LEU A 93 20.56 2.06 5.01
CA LEU A 93 19.97 1.58 3.78
C LEU A 93 18.49 2.00 3.70
N LEU A 94 18.11 2.64 2.60
CA LEU A 94 16.76 3.14 2.43
C LEU A 94 15.88 2.13 1.71
N ARG A 95 14.75 1.78 2.32
CA ARG A 95 13.65 1.13 1.62
C ARG A 95 12.92 2.16 0.74
N PRO A 96 12.67 1.89 -0.56
CA PRO A 96 11.86 2.76 -1.40
C PRO A 96 10.44 2.89 -0.84
N MET A 97 9.98 4.12 -0.65
CA MET A 97 8.63 4.43 -0.18
C MET A 97 7.97 5.46 -1.10
N ASP A 98 7.03 5.00 -1.91
CA ASP A 98 6.20 5.89 -2.73
C ASP A 98 5.02 6.46 -1.92
N THR A 99 4.42 5.60 -1.11
CA THR A 99 3.17 5.80 -0.38
C THR A 99 3.39 5.48 1.11
N LEU A 100 2.80 6.30 1.98
CA LEU A 100 2.60 5.95 3.39
C LEU A 100 1.24 5.27 3.54
N ASP A 101 1.23 3.97 3.80
CA ASP A 101 0.01 3.19 4.01
C ASP A 101 -0.35 3.15 5.50
N LEU A 102 -1.57 3.57 5.84
CA LEU A 102 -2.12 3.64 7.18
C LEU A 102 -3.45 2.88 7.25
N VAL A 103 -3.69 2.18 8.36
CA VAL A 103 -4.99 1.60 8.69
C VAL A 103 -5.60 2.36 9.87
N ALA A 104 -6.88 2.72 9.75
CA ALA A 104 -7.66 3.32 10.81
C ALA A 104 -8.48 2.26 11.54
N PRO A 105 -8.66 2.38 12.87
CA PRO A 105 -9.50 1.45 13.64
C PRO A 105 -10.98 1.54 13.23
N ASP A 106 -11.44 2.73 12.84
CA ASP A 106 -12.80 3.01 12.39
C ASP A 106 -12.81 4.21 11.42
N GLU A 107 -14.01 4.55 10.95
CA GLU A 107 -14.19 5.64 9.98
C GLU A 107 -13.98 7.02 10.61
N ALA A 108 -14.27 7.19 11.90
CA ALA A 108 -14.03 8.43 12.62
C ALA A 108 -12.53 8.75 12.68
N ALA A 109 -11.72 7.79 13.11
CA ALA A 109 -10.26 7.91 13.13
C ALA A 109 -9.68 8.18 11.72
N LEU A 110 -10.25 7.54 10.69
CA LEU A 110 -9.87 7.80 9.29
C LEU A 110 -10.13 9.26 8.92
N TRP A 111 -11.34 9.77 9.13
CA TRP A 111 -11.69 11.13 8.73
C TRP A 111 -10.98 12.19 9.56
N GLN A 112 -10.79 11.97 10.86
CA GLN A 112 -9.96 12.85 11.69
C GLN A 112 -8.52 12.92 11.15
N ALA A 113 -7.93 11.80 10.73
CA ALA A 113 -6.59 11.80 10.13
C ALA A 113 -6.57 12.52 8.77
N VAL A 114 -7.58 12.31 7.93
CA VAL A 114 -7.73 13.00 6.64
C VAL A 114 -7.87 14.51 6.84
N ILE A 115 -8.72 14.96 7.78
CA ILE A 115 -8.91 16.38 8.12
C ILE A 115 -7.59 17.01 8.55
N ARG A 116 -6.82 16.35 9.42
CA ARG A 116 -5.50 16.84 9.85
C ARG A 116 -4.55 16.98 8.67
N LEU A 117 -4.53 16.01 7.76
CA LEU A 117 -3.67 16.04 6.58
C LEU A 117 -4.04 17.17 5.61
N VAL A 118 -5.33 17.34 5.29
CA VAL A 118 -5.76 18.43 4.37
C VAL A 118 -5.60 19.82 4.99
N THR A 119 -5.58 19.92 6.33
CA THR A 119 -5.36 21.19 7.04
C THR A 119 -3.87 21.51 7.17
N GLY A 120 -3.04 20.48 7.39
CA GLY A 120 -1.59 20.63 7.60
C GLY A 120 -0.74 20.63 6.34
N HIS A 121 -1.29 20.21 5.19
CA HIS A 121 -0.56 20.05 3.93
C HIS A 121 -1.35 20.61 2.74
N PRO A 122 -0.68 21.06 1.67
CA PRO A 122 -1.32 21.58 0.47
C PRO A 122 -1.90 20.45 -0.40
N VAL A 123 -2.94 19.77 0.09
CA VAL A 123 -3.54 18.62 -0.59
C VAL A 123 -4.27 19.03 -1.88
N GLU A 124 -3.79 18.48 -3.00
CA GLU A 124 -4.28 18.76 -4.35
C GLU A 124 -5.19 17.65 -4.91
N HIS A 125 -5.01 16.40 -4.48
CA HIS A 125 -5.93 15.31 -4.82
C HIS A 125 -6.36 14.51 -3.59
N ILE A 126 -7.65 14.19 -3.55
CA ILE A 126 -8.30 13.34 -2.55
C ILE A 126 -9.10 12.30 -3.33
N ASP A 127 -8.62 11.07 -3.33
CA ASP A 127 -9.31 9.94 -3.96
C ASP A 127 -9.98 9.12 -2.87
N VAL A 128 -11.27 8.80 -3.04
CA VAL A 128 -12.02 7.96 -2.09
C VAL A 128 -12.47 6.69 -2.80
N SER A 129 -12.43 5.58 -2.09
CA SER A 129 -12.92 4.28 -2.57
C SER A 129 -13.65 3.54 -1.47
N LEU A 130 -14.73 2.84 -1.82
CA LEU A 130 -15.41 1.91 -0.93
C LEU A 130 -15.06 0.47 -1.32
N LEU A 131 -14.61 -0.30 -0.34
CA LEU A 131 -14.21 -1.69 -0.44
C LEU A 131 -15.30 -2.58 0.19
N GLY A 132 -15.67 -3.67 -0.48
CA GLY A 132 -16.73 -4.57 -0.03
C GLY A 132 -18.14 -3.97 -0.13
N GLU A 133 -19.14 -4.79 0.20
CA GLU A 133 -20.55 -4.38 0.21
C GLU A 133 -21.03 -3.95 1.60
N ARG A 134 -21.09 -4.90 2.55
CA ARG A 134 -21.57 -4.69 3.91
C ARG A 134 -20.85 -5.62 4.91
N PRO A 135 -20.22 -5.09 5.98
CA PRO A 135 -19.86 -3.68 6.11
C PRO A 135 -18.92 -3.26 4.96
N HIS A 136 -19.04 -2.01 4.50
CA HIS A 136 -18.07 -1.46 3.56
C HIS A 136 -16.90 -0.85 4.34
N HIS A 137 -15.73 -0.85 3.72
CA HIS A 137 -14.56 -0.16 4.24
C HIS A 137 -14.23 1.04 3.37
N THR A 138 -13.80 2.11 3.99
CA THR A 138 -13.47 3.38 3.32
C THR A 138 -11.96 3.45 3.17
N ALA A 139 -11.50 3.77 1.96
CA ALA A 139 -10.11 4.04 1.67
C ALA A 139 -9.97 5.42 1.03
N VAL A 140 -9.02 6.21 1.53
CA VAL A 140 -8.74 7.58 1.09
C VAL A 140 -7.27 7.68 0.71
N THR A 141 -6.98 8.22 -0.46
CA THR A 141 -5.62 8.52 -0.89
C THR A 141 -5.46 10.02 -1.09
N LEU A 142 -4.50 10.61 -0.39
CA LEU A 142 -4.20 12.03 -0.41
C LEU A 142 -2.89 12.26 -1.15
N HIS A 143 -2.86 13.27 -2.00
CA HIS A 143 -1.68 13.64 -2.77
C HIS A 143 -1.41 15.15 -2.67
N TRP A 144 -0.13 15.50 -2.48
CA TRP A 144 0.35 16.87 -2.55
C TRP A 144 1.76 16.93 -3.15
N PRO A 145 2.14 18.04 -3.79
CA PRO A 145 3.45 18.19 -4.39
C PRO A 145 4.57 18.10 -3.33
N ALA A 146 5.71 17.57 -3.76
CA ALA A 146 6.96 17.72 -3.01
C ALA A 146 7.47 19.16 -3.13
N GLU A 147 8.50 19.52 -2.36
CA GLU A 147 9.13 20.85 -2.43
C GLU A 147 9.64 21.16 -3.84
N ASP A 148 10.24 20.17 -4.51
CA ASP A 148 10.60 20.23 -5.93
C ASP A 148 9.84 19.14 -6.70
N PRO A 149 8.66 19.46 -7.27
CA PRO A 149 7.84 18.47 -7.97
C PRO A 149 8.40 18.08 -9.34
N LEU A 150 9.45 18.74 -9.85
CA LEU A 150 10.12 18.35 -11.09
C LEU A 150 11.07 17.17 -10.88
N VAL A 151 11.65 17.06 -9.69
CA VAL A 151 12.66 16.06 -9.37
C VAL A 151 12.12 14.99 -8.43
N ASP A 152 11.26 15.38 -7.48
CA ASP A 152 10.75 14.48 -6.46
C ASP A 152 9.29 14.10 -6.72
N PRO A 153 8.94 12.83 -6.43
CA PRO A 153 7.56 12.40 -6.51
C PRO A 153 6.69 13.13 -5.49
N TRP A 154 5.44 13.38 -5.88
CA TRP A 154 4.41 13.85 -4.96
C TRP A 154 4.32 12.98 -3.71
N TYR A 155 4.07 13.61 -2.57
CA TYR A 155 3.72 12.90 -1.35
C TYR A 155 2.38 12.18 -1.55
N ARG A 156 2.28 11.00 -0.96
CA ARG A 156 1.11 10.15 -1.06
C ARG A 156 0.87 9.44 0.26
N VAL A 157 -0.32 9.65 0.82
CA VAL A 157 -0.78 8.93 2.02
C VAL A 157 -2.04 8.17 1.66
N HIS A 158 -2.04 6.88 1.95
CA HIS A 158 -3.20 6.01 1.79
C HIS A 158 -3.72 5.62 3.17
N LEU A 159 -4.95 6.00 3.49
CA LEU A 159 -5.63 5.63 4.74
C LEU A 159 -6.79 4.70 4.41
N SER A 160 -6.99 3.65 5.20
CA SER A 160 -8.08 2.70 4.98
C SER A 160 -8.63 2.18 6.29
N THR A 161 -9.94 1.95 6.39
CA THR A 161 -10.54 1.17 7.51
C THR A 161 -10.39 -0.34 7.32
N ALA A 162 -9.67 -0.77 6.28
CA ALA A 162 -9.24 -2.15 6.10
C ALA A 162 -7.74 -2.26 5.83
N ALA A 163 -7.07 -3.12 6.60
CA ALA A 163 -5.65 -3.39 6.42
C ALA A 163 -5.34 -4.10 5.08
N LEU A 164 -6.21 -5.03 4.67
CA LEU A 164 -6.03 -5.81 3.45
C LEU A 164 -7.30 -5.75 2.56
N PRO A 165 -7.23 -5.15 1.37
CA PRO A 165 -8.39 -4.95 0.50
C PRO A 165 -8.95 -6.23 -0.12
N GLY A 166 -8.16 -7.32 -0.20
CA GLY A 166 -8.56 -8.53 -0.90
C GLY A 166 -8.58 -8.35 -2.42
N ASP A 167 -9.30 -9.24 -3.10
CA ASP A 167 -9.44 -9.25 -4.57
C ASP A 167 -10.86 -8.88 -5.03
N GLY A 168 -11.75 -8.51 -4.11
CA GLY A 168 -13.15 -8.21 -4.41
C GLY A 168 -13.97 -9.42 -4.88
N SER A 169 -13.45 -10.64 -4.69
CA SER A 169 -14.08 -11.90 -5.10
C SER A 169 -13.78 -13.02 -4.10
N ALA A 170 -12.78 -13.86 -4.36
CA ALA A 170 -12.48 -15.03 -3.56
C ALA A 170 -11.80 -14.71 -2.22
N VAL A 171 -11.06 -13.61 -2.14
CA VAL A 171 -10.38 -13.13 -0.94
C VAL A 171 -11.08 -11.87 -0.41
N PRO A 172 -11.72 -11.94 0.76
CA PRO A 172 -12.52 -10.85 1.29
C PRO A 172 -11.64 -9.69 1.77
N VAL A 173 -12.27 -8.53 1.98
CA VAL A 173 -11.67 -7.43 2.72
C VAL A 173 -11.41 -7.88 4.16
N ARG A 174 -10.22 -7.62 4.69
CA ARG A 174 -9.84 -7.98 6.07
C ARG A 174 -9.46 -6.70 6.84
N PRO A 175 -10.21 -6.34 7.90
CA PRO A 175 -10.02 -5.07 8.59
C PRO A 175 -8.72 -4.99 9.39
N TYR A 176 -8.33 -6.10 10.02
CA TYR A 176 -7.27 -6.12 11.02
C TYR A 176 -6.10 -7.01 10.60
N LEU A 177 -4.91 -6.60 11.00
CA LEU A 177 -3.75 -7.47 11.08
C LEU A 177 -3.52 -7.80 12.55
N VAL A 178 -3.49 -9.09 12.88
CA VAL A 178 -3.28 -9.60 14.24
C VAL A 178 -2.20 -10.66 14.17
N ALA A 179 -0.95 -10.19 14.17
CA ALA A 179 0.24 -11.04 14.18
C ALA A 179 1.45 -10.25 14.69
N ASP A 180 2.56 -10.94 14.91
CA ASP A 180 3.84 -10.28 15.10
C ASP A 180 4.19 -9.39 13.90
N GLU A 181 4.89 -8.28 14.14
CA GLU A 181 5.15 -7.24 13.13
C GLU A 181 5.81 -7.79 11.85
N HIS A 182 6.75 -8.73 11.97
CA HIS A 182 7.44 -9.34 10.83
C HIS A 182 6.53 -10.32 10.05
N VAL A 183 5.57 -10.96 10.73
CA VAL A 183 4.52 -11.79 10.10
C VAL A 183 3.51 -10.90 9.38
N GLU A 184 3.10 -9.77 9.98
CA GLU A 184 2.27 -8.76 9.30
C GLU A 184 2.93 -8.24 8.02
N CYS A 185 4.25 -8.05 8.05
CA CYS A 185 5.03 -7.68 6.87
C CYS A 185 4.96 -8.75 5.76
N LEU A 186 5.09 -10.04 6.11
CA LEU A 186 4.93 -11.13 5.15
C LEU A 186 3.51 -11.19 4.57
N ILE A 187 2.49 -11.02 5.42
CA ILE A 187 1.08 -10.93 5.01
C ILE A 187 0.87 -9.78 4.02
N ALA A 188 1.42 -8.60 4.30
CA ALA A 188 1.35 -7.42 3.44
C ALA A 188 2.02 -7.62 2.07
N LEU A 189 3.14 -8.36 2.03
CA LEU A 189 3.82 -8.70 0.78
C LEU A 189 2.98 -9.70 -0.03
N ALA A 190 2.44 -10.74 0.60
CA ALA A 190 1.54 -11.70 -0.05
C ALA A 190 0.27 -11.02 -0.61
N GLU A 191 -0.33 -10.10 0.13
CA GLU A 191 -1.46 -9.28 -0.34
C GLU A 191 -1.11 -8.44 -1.58
N SER A 192 0.14 -7.98 -1.69
CA SER A 192 0.60 -7.22 -2.85
C SER A 192 0.77 -8.09 -4.11
N CYS A 193 1.04 -9.39 -3.93
CA CYS A 193 1.06 -10.40 -4.98
C CYS A 193 -0.36 -10.79 -5.43
N LEU A 194 -1.32 -10.87 -4.50
CA LEU A 194 -2.74 -11.17 -4.81
C LEU A 194 -3.30 -10.25 -5.89
N ARG A 195 -2.95 -8.96 -5.84
CA ARG A 195 -3.43 -7.94 -6.79
C ARG A 195 -2.71 -7.94 -8.14
N ARG A 196 -1.63 -8.72 -8.29
CA ARG A 196 -0.78 -8.78 -9.50
C ARG A 196 -0.33 -10.22 -9.80
N PRO A 197 -1.26 -11.19 -9.95
CA PRO A 197 -0.91 -12.61 -10.01
C PRO A 197 -0.10 -13.00 -11.25
N ALA A 198 -0.18 -12.23 -12.34
CA ALA A 198 0.49 -12.52 -13.61
C ALA A 198 1.88 -11.87 -13.76
N LEU A 199 2.33 -11.07 -12.79
CA LEU A 199 3.61 -10.37 -12.87
C LEU A 199 4.60 -10.95 -11.86
N PRO A 200 5.89 -11.12 -12.24
CA PRO A 200 6.91 -11.46 -11.26
C PRO A 200 6.96 -10.39 -10.15
N PRO A 201 7.25 -10.78 -8.90
CA PRO A 201 7.53 -9.85 -7.83
C PRO A 201 8.54 -8.79 -8.28
N CYS A 202 8.28 -7.51 -7.97
CA CYS A 202 9.25 -6.48 -8.33
C CYS A 202 10.51 -6.60 -7.45
N PRO A 203 11.67 -6.06 -7.90
CA PRO A 203 12.92 -6.13 -7.14
C PRO A 203 12.80 -5.69 -5.68
N VAL A 204 11.98 -4.66 -5.39
CA VAL A 204 11.73 -4.19 -4.01
C VAL A 204 11.09 -5.28 -3.15
N THR A 205 10.13 -6.04 -3.68
CA THR A 205 9.48 -7.13 -2.94
C THR A 205 10.48 -8.24 -2.59
N LEU A 206 11.43 -8.54 -3.47
CA LEU A 206 12.49 -9.51 -3.18
C LEU A 206 13.49 -8.99 -2.14
N LEU A 207 13.80 -7.70 -2.15
CA LEU A 207 14.61 -7.05 -1.12
C LEU A 207 13.88 -7.02 0.24
N ASP A 208 12.55 -6.81 0.23
CA ASP A 208 11.72 -6.89 1.43
C ASP A 208 11.73 -8.31 2.01
N ILE A 209 11.67 -9.35 1.18
CA ILE A 209 11.84 -10.73 1.64
C ILE A 209 13.27 -10.96 2.18
N ALA A 210 14.30 -10.42 1.51
CA ALA A 210 15.68 -10.56 1.95
C ALA A 210 15.94 -9.99 3.35
N VAL A 211 15.25 -8.92 3.77
CA VAL A 211 15.39 -8.38 5.13
C VAL A 211 14.60 -9.18 6.17
N LEU A 212 13.62 -9.98 5.74
CA LEU A 212 12.85 -10.87 6.60
C LEU A 212 13.51 -12.24 6.80
N THR A 213 14.45 -12.67 5.95
CA THR A 213 15.13 -13.98 6.10
C THR A 213 15.98 -14.10 7.37
N GLY A 214 16.36 -12.98 7.98
CA GLY A 214 17.07 -12.96 9.27
C GLY A 214 16.16 -12.92 10.50
N ARG A 215 14.83 -12.94 10.32
CA ARG A 215 13.86 -12.77 11.42
C ARG A 215 13.40 -14.11 11.98
N PRO A 216 13.13 -14.20 13.29
CA PRO A 216 12.74 -15.44 13.92
C PRO A 216 11.29 -15.78 13.59
N PHE A 217 11.07 -16.65 12.61
CA PHE A 217 9.78 -17.34 12.44
C PHE A 217 9.81 -18.62 13.28
N SER A 218 9.78 -18.47 14.61
CA SER A 218 9.95 -19.56 15.58
C SER A 218 8.87 -20.63 15.48
N GLU A 219 7.68 -20.26 15.01
CA GLU A 219 6.56 -21.17 14.78
C GLU A 219 6.11 -21.14 13.31
N PRO A 220 6.82 -21.84 12.41
CA PRO A 220 6.50 -21.83 10.99
C PRO A 220 5.10 -22.33 10.66
N ALA A 221 4.61 -23.31 11.43
CA ALA A 221 3.26 -23.86 11.28
C ALA A 221 2.18 -22.85 11.69
N GLU A 222 2.41 -22.08 12.77
CA GLU A 222 1.52 -21.00 13.17
C GLU A 222 1.50 -19.88 12.12
N THR A 223 2.67 -19.47 11.62
CA THR A 223 2.77 -18.48 10.54
C THR A 223 2.01 -18.92 9.29
N ALA A 224 2.14 -20.19 8.88
CA ALA A 224 1.41 -20.76 7.76
C ALA A 224 -0.11 -20.81 8.02
N ALA A 225 -0.53 -21.15 9.24
CA ALA A 225 -1.94 -21.14 9.65
C ALA A 225 -2.52 -19.72 9.62
N VAL A 226 -1.77 -18.71 10.06
CA VAL A 226 -2.15 -17.29 9.96
C VAL A 226 -2.30 -16.89 8.49
N LEU A 227 -1.32 -17.18 7.63
CA LEU A 227 -1.42 -16.90 6.19
C LEU A 227 -2.64 -17.60 5.55
N ALA A 228 -2.95 -18.83 5.96
CA ALA A 228 -4.14 -19.55 5.53
C ALA A 228 -5.43 -18.88 6.01
N ALA A 229 -5.50 -18.44 7.28
CA ALA A 229 -6.63 -17.70 7.83
C ALA A 229 -6.87 -16.38 7.09
N TYR A 230 -5.81 -15.70 6.68
CA TYR A 230 -5.84 -14.51 5.82
C TYR A 230 -6.14 -14.83 4.34
N ARG A 231 -6.25 -16.11 3.96
CA ARG A 231 -6.45 -16.61 2.59
C ARG A 231 -5.36 -16.21 1.61
N LEU A 232 -4.13 -16.08 2.09
CA LEU A 232 -2.94 -15.64 1.34
C LEU A 232 -1.88 -16.73 1.18
N ALA A 233 -2.18 -17.98 1.55
CA ALA A 233 -1.24 -19.09 1.45
C ALA A 233 -0.67 -19.27 0.02
N PRO A 234 -1.48 -19.24 -1.07
CA PRO A 234 -0.95 -19.36 -2.43
C PRO A 234 0.03 -18.24 -2.82
N GLU A 235 -0.31 -16.99 -2.48
CA GLU A 235 0.51 -15.82 -2.78
C GLU A 235 1.81 -15.84 -2.00
N ALA A 236 1.76 -16.20 -0.71
CA ALA A 236 2.95 -16.35 0.12
C ALA A 236 3.85 -17.46 -0.41
N ALA A 237 3.29 -18.62 -0.78
CA ALA A 237 4.07 -19.72 -1.35
C ALA A 237 4.75 -19.32 -2.66
N THR A 238 4.02 -18.70 -3.59
CA THR A 238 4.57 -18.21 -4.87
C THR A 238 5.66 -17.17 -4.65
N LEU A 239 5.46 -16.24 -3.72
CA LEU A 239 6.45 -15.23 -3.38
C LEU A 239 7.72 -15.85 -2.80
N LEU A 240 7.58 -16.80 -1.88
CA LEU A 240 8.73 -17.48 -1.25
C LEU A 240 9.46 -18.40 -2.24
N ASP A 241 8.74 -19.10 -3.13
CA ASP A 241 9.34 -19.90 -4.20
C ASP A 241 10.14 -19.03 -5.15
N HIS A 242 9.60 -17.88 -5.55
CA HIS A 242 10.31 -16.92 -6.37
C HIS A 242 11.56 -16.38 -5.66
N ALA A 243 11.44 -16.01 -4.38
CA ALA A 243 12.56 -15.54 -3.57
C ALA A 243 13.67 -16.59 -3.40
N ALA A 244 13.32 -17.87 -3.25
CA ALA A 244 14.28 -18.97 -3.12
C ALA A 244 15.22 -19.10 -4.33
N GLY A 245 14.78 -18.67 -5.52
CA GLY A 245 15.63 -18.60 -6.72
C GLY A 245 16.72 -17.53 -6.66
N HIS A 246 16.62 -16.56 -5.74
CA HIS A 246 17.52 -15.42 -5.65
C HIS A 246 18.32 -15.36 -4.34
N LEU A 247 17.81 -15.91 -3.24
CA LEU A 247 18.39 -15.76 -1.91
C LEU A 247 18.06 -16.96 -1.00
N PRO A 248 18.92 -17.28 -0.01
CA PRO A 248 18.61 -18.28 0.98
C PRO A 248 17.48 -17.81 1.90
N LEU A 249 16.37 -18.55 1.94
CA LEU A 249 15.17 -18.15 2.70
C LEU A 249 15.36 -18.17 4.24
N GLY A 250 16.35 -18.91 4.75
CA GLY A 250 16.52 -19.06 6.21
C GLY A 250 15.27 -19.66 6.87
N PRO A 251 14.79 -19.11 8.00
CA PRO A 251 13.55 -19.57 8.65
C PRO A 251 12.31 -19.55 7.75
N LEU A 252 12.25 -18.68 6.74
CA LEU A 252 11.13 -18.64 5.78
C LEU A 252 11.04 -19.92 4.93
N ALA A 253 12.11 -20.72 4.82
CA ALA A 253 12.03 -22.02 4.15
C ALA A 253 11.09 -22.98 4.89
N ALA A 254 11.11 -22.96 6.23
CA ALA A 254 10.22 -23.77 7.04
C ALA A 254 8.77 -23.29 6.94
N VAL A 255 8.56 -21.96 6.89
CA VAL A 255 7.23 -21.37 6.65
C VAL A 255 6.71 -21.81 5.29
N ARG A 256 7.55 -21.75 4.25
CA ARG A 256 7.21 -22.21 2.90
C ARG A 256 6.79 -23.67 2.88
N ALA A 257 7.53 -24.56 3.54
CA ALA A 257 7.16 -25.97 3.64
C ALA A 257 5.84 -26.17 4.41
N ALA A 258 5.61 -25.40 5.49
CA ALA A 258 4.40 -25.47 6.27
C ALA A 258 3.14 -24.99 5.52
N LEU A 259 3.28 -24.26 4.40
CA LEU A 259 2.17 -23.86 3.55
C LEU A 259 1.63 -25.01 2.68
N ASP A 260 2.43 -26.02 2.33
CA ASP A 260 2.02 -27.12 1.44
C ASP A 260 0.66 -27.76 1.77
N PRO A 261 0.35 -28.15 3.02
CA PRO A 261 -0.93 -28.78 3.34
C PRO A 261 -2.15 -27.87 3.14
N VAL A 262 -1.96 -26.54 3.13
CA VAL A 262 -3.06 -25.56 3.00
C VAL A 262 -3.25 -25.03 1.57
N LEU A 263 -2.31 -25.29 0.65
CA LEU A 263 -2.39 -24.81 -0.73
C LEU A 263 -3.56 -25.44 -1.51
N ALA A 264 -3.63 -26.76 -1.56
CA ALA A 264 -4.66 -27.46 -2.34
C ALA A 264 -6.09 -27.17 -1.86
N PRO A 265 -6.38 -27.15 -0.54
CA PRO A 265 -7.69 -26.71 -0.04
C PRO A 265 -8.05 -25.28 -0.46
N GLU A 266 -7.11 -24.33 -0.37
CA GLU A 266 -7.37 -22.93 -0.71
C GLU A 266 -7.60 -22.75 -2.22
N HIS A 267 -6.83 -23.44 -3.08
CA HIS A 267 -7.08 -23.41 -4.53
C HIS A 267 -8.46 -23.97 -4.88
N ARG A 268 -8.87 -25.09 -4.27
CA ARG A 268 -10.20 -25.66 -4.48
C ARG A 268 -11.29 -24.68 -4.08
N ARG A 269 -11.17 -24.08 -2.89
CA ARG A 269 -12.09 -23.05 -2.40
C ARG A 269 -12.20 -21.88 -3.36
N ARG A 270 -11.09 -21.40 -3.93
CA ARG A 270 -11.11 -20.29 -4.90
C ARG A 270 -11.80 -20.66 -6.22
N VAL A 271 -11.63 -21.90 -6.70
CA VAL A 271 -12.34 -22.38 -7.90
C VAL A 271 -13.85 -22.47 -7.64
N GLU A 272 -14.25 -23.04 -6.51
CA GLU A 272 -15.66 -23.12 -6.09
C GLU A 272 -16.27 -21.72 -5.87
N ALA A 273 -15.51 -20.81 -5.27
CA ALA A 273 -15.90 -19.42 -5.11
C ALA A 273 -16.03 -18.74 -6.48
N ALA A 274 -15.10 -18.91 -7.41
CA ALA A 274 -15.19 -18.32 -8.74
C ALA A 274 -16.45 -18.77 -9.52
N ALA A 275 -16.93 -20.00 -9.29
CA ALA A 275 -18.15 -20.50 -9.90
C ALA A 275 -19.43 -19.88 -9.31
N THR A 276 -19.38 -19.31 -8.10
CA THR A 276 -20.56 -18.85 -7.34
C THR A 276 -20.51 -17.37 -6.95
N ALA A 277 -19.34 -16.74 -7.03
CA ALA A 277 -19.08 -15.44 -6.47
C ALA A 277 -19.65 -14.32 -7.35
N ARG A 278 -20.35 -13.40 -6.70
CA ARG A 278 -20.52 -12.04 -7.20
C ARG A 278 -19.22 -11.30 -6.93
N SER A 279 -18.62 -10.75 -7.98
CA SER A 279 -17.53 -9.80 -7.82
C SER A 279 -18.11 -8.50 -7.27
N PHE A 280 -17.52 -7.98 -6.21
CA PHE A 280 -17.86 -6.69 -5.63
C PHE A 280 -16.76 -5.71 -6.00
N PRO A 281 -16.89 -5.04 -7.16
CA PRO A 281 -15.87 -4.13 -7.61
C PRO A 281 -15.71 -2.99 -6.59
N THR A 282 -14.46 -2.58 -6.37
CA THR A 282 -14.15 -1.36 -5.63
C THR A 282 -14.89 -0.19 -6.28
N ARG A 283 -15.74 0.48 -5.51
CA ARG A 283 -16.46 1.68 -5.97
C ARG A 283 -15.56 2.88 -5.79
N ARG A 284 -15.20 3.56 -6.87
CA ARG A 284 -14.31 4.73 -6.82
C ARG A 284 -15.14 6.01 -6.84
N GLY A 285 -14.77 6.95 -5.99
CA GLY A 285 -15.36 8.28 -5.93
C GLY A 285 -14.77 9.19 -7.00
N THR A 286 -15.62 9.70 -7.89
CA THR A 286 -15.31 10.83 -8.75
C THR A 286 -15.64 12.11 -8.00
N LEU A 287 -14.63 12.95 -7.74
CA LEU A 287 -14.80 14.21 -7.01
C LEU A 287 -15.82 15.13 -7.71
N LEU A 288 -16.90 15.48 -7.03
CA LEU A 288 -17.91 16.42 -7.52
C LEU A 288 -17.58 17.84 -7.08
N ARG A 289 -17.35 18.04 -5.79
CA ARG A 289 -16.95 19.31 -5.19
C ARG A 289 -16.05 19.08 -3.98
N ARG A 290 -15.13 20.02 -3.78
CA ARG A 290 -14.50 20.21 -2.46
C ARG A 290 -15.45 21.03 -1.61
N THR A 291 -15.65 20.63 -0.36
CA THR A 291 -16.49 21.37 0.58
C THR A 291 -15.62 22.08 1.59
N VAL A 292 -16.18 23.08 2.28
CA VAL A 292 -15.63 23.51 3.57
C VAL A 292 -15.63 22.28 4.48
N ILE A 293 -14.55 22.09 5.25
CA ILE A 293 -14.36 20.91 6.09
C ILE A 293 -15.53 20.81 7.09
N ARG A 294 -16.24 19.68 7.06
CA ARG A 294 -17.37 19.38 7.95
C ARG A 294 -16.85 18.75 9.24
N HIS A 295 -16.26 19.57 10.12
CA HIS A 295 -15.61 19.10 11.35
C HIS A 295 -16.51 18.28 12.30
N ALA A 296 -17.82 18.43 12.20
CA ALA A 296 -18.79 17.69 13.02
C ALA A 296 -19.16 16.31 12.44
N TRP A 297 -18.57 15.90 11.31
CA TRP A 297 -18.87 14.63 10.68
C TRP A 297 -17.73 13.64 10.94
N ASP A 298 -18.08 12.54 11.61
CA ASP A 298 -17.16 11.44 11.91
C ASP A 298 -17.29 10.26 10.93
N GLU A 299 -18.23 10.33 9.99
CA GLU A 299 -18.48 9.26 9.02
C GLU A 299 -18.89 9.82 7.65
N ALA A 300 -18.66 9.03 6.60
CA ALA A 300 -19.21 9.33 5.28
C ALA A 300 -20.67 8.89 5.20
N ARG A 301 -21.47 9.68 4.47
CA ARG A 301 -22.88 9.39 4.23
C ARG A 301 -23.08 8.96 2.80
N LEU A 302 -23.55 7.74 2.61
CA LEU A 302 -23.95 7.22 1.30
C LEU A 302 -25.40 7.62 1.02
N LEU A 303 -25.59 8.44 -0.01
CA LEU A 303 -26.92 8.81 -0.51
C LEU A 303 -27.15 8.14 -1.86
N THR A 304 -28.33 7.57 -2.07
CA THR A 304 -28.75 6.98 -3.35
C THR A 304 -29.99 7.71 -3.88
N PRO A 305 -29.84 8.97 -4.35
CA PRO A 305 -30.95 9.72 -4.92
C PRO A 305 -31.54 9.05 -6.18
N SER A 306 -30.72 8.28 -6.89
CA SER A 306 -31.15 7.33 -7.93
C SER A 306 -30.24 6.10 -7.92
N SER A 307 -30.65 5.00 -8.57
CA SER A 307 -29.83 3.79 -8.71
C SER A 307 -28.47 4.04 -9.36
N ASP A 308 -28.40 5.05 -10.23
CA ASP A 308 -27.26 5.30 -11.11
C ASP A 308 -26.37 6.46 -10.63
N THR A 309 -26.75 7.12 -9.54
CA THR A 309 -26.01 8.27 -8.97
C THR A 309 -25.78 8.13 -7.47
N PRO A 310 -25.14 7.05 -6.98
CA PRO A 310 -24.77 6.96 -5.57
C PRO A 310 -23.77 8.08 -5.23
N LEU A 311 -24.13 8.95 -4.31
CA LEU A 311 -23.30 10.03 -3.79
C LEU A 311 -22.67 9.59 -2.47
N LEU A 312 -21.38 9.83 -2.32
CA LEU A 312 -20.68 9.70 -1.05
C LEU A 312 -20.33 11.09 -0.54
N LEU A 313 -21.03 11.53 0.49
CA LEU A 313 -20.73 12.79 1.17
C LEU A 313 -19.74 12.52 2.29
N THR A 314 -18.58 13.17 2.28
CA THR A 314 -17.53 12.96 3.29
C THR A 314 -17.22 14.23 4.06
N PRO A 315 -16.47 14.16 5.17
CA PRO A 315 -16.09 15.37 5.91
C PRO A 315 -15.27 16.40 5.12
N VAL A 316 -14.63 16.00 4.00
CA VAL A 316 -13.72 16.88 3.23
C VAL A 316 -14.17 17.15 1.79
N ALA A 317 -15.05 16.33 1.23
CA ALA A 317 -15.50 16.48 -0.15
C ALA A 317 -16.73 15.59 -0.45
N ASP A 318 -17.35 15.82 -1.60
CA ASP A 318 -18.46 15.01 -2.09
C ASP A 318 -18.10 14.32 -3.39
N TYR A 319 -18.49 13.05 -3.50
CA TYR A 319 -18.09 12.16 -4.58
C TYR A 319 -19.31 11.50 -5.22
N LEU A 320 -19.22 11.27 -6.52
CA LEU A 320 -20.08 10.32 -7.23
C LEU A 320 -19.37 8.97 -7.24
N LEU A 321 -19.98 7.94 -6.67
CA LEU A 321 -19.44 6.59 -6.72
C LEU A 321 -19.76 5.95 -8.07
N ALA A 322 -18.75 5.44 -8.75
CA ALA A 322 -18.93 4.68 -9.97
C ALA A 322 -17.92 3.52 -10.05
N PRO A 323 -18.30 2.38 -10.67
CA PRO A 323 -17.36 1.29 -10.94
C PRO A 323 -16.39 1.60 -12.09
N ALA A 324 -16.71 2.62 -12.91
CA ALA A 324 -16.01 2.99 -14.13
C ALA A 324 -15.98 4.53 -14.30
N PRO A 325 -15.12 5.09 -15.17
CA PRO A 325 -15.15 6.51 -15.48
C PRO A 325 -16.57 6.96 -15.87
N THR A 326 -17.07 7.95 -15.15
CA THR A 326 -18.47 8.36 -15.24
C THR A 326 -18.70 9.27 -16.44
N PRO A 327 -19.72 9.02 -17.29
CA PRO A 327 -20.04 9.94 -18.37
C PRO A 327 -20.45 11.34 -17.84
N PRO A 328 -20.24 12.41 -18.62
CA PRO A 328 -20.53 13.78 -18.20
C PRO A 328 -21.99 14.01 -17.76
N THR A 329 -22.94 13.33 -18.40
CA THR A 329 -24.39 13.45 -18.11
C THR A 329 -24.72 12.98 -16.70
N THR A 330 -24.13 11.88 -16.24
CA THR A 330 -24.30 11.36 -14.88
C THR A 330 -23.67 12.29 -13.84
N ARG A 331 -22.52 12.90 -14.16
CA ARG A 331 -21.91 13.93 -13.29
C ARG A 331 -22.85 15.13 -13.11
N THR A 332 -23.47 15.63 -14.17
CA THR A 332 -24.43 16.74 -14.09
C THR A 332 -25.68 16.37 -13.29
N ALA A 333 -26.20 15.15 -13.42
CA ALA A 333 -27.31 14.66 -12.60
C ALA A 333 -26.93 14.59 -11.11
N ALA A 334 -25.73 14.07 -10.81
CA ALA A 334 -25.19 13.99 -9.46
C ALA A 334 -25.04 15.37 -8.81
N LEU A 335 -24.54 16.38 -9.54
CA LEU A 335 -24.45 17.75 -9.05
C LEU A 335 -25.82 18.37 -8.74
N ARG A 336 -26.83 18.12 -9.58
CA ARG A 336 -28.22 18.57 -9.32
C ARG A 336 -28.80 17.92 -8.06
N ALA A 337 -28.60 16.62 -7.89
CA ALA A 337 -29.05 15.91 -6.71
C ALA A 337 -28.36 16.42 -5.43
N LEU A 338 -27.06 16.71 -5.51
CA LEU A 338 -26.29 17.29 -4.41
C LEU A 338 -26.80 18.69 -4.02
N HIS A 339 -27.05 19.54 -5.01
CA HIS A 339 -27.61 20.87 -4.76
C HIS A 339 -29.00 20.80 -4.12
N HIS A 340 -29.86 19.88 -4.57
CA HIS A 340 -31.15 19.66 -3.95
C HIS A 340 -31.03 19.21 -2.50
N TRP A 341 -30.09 18.32 -2.19
CA TRP A 341 -29.82 17.90 -0.81
C TRP A 341 -29.40 19.07 0.09
N ASP A 342 -28.52 19.97 -0.38
CA ASP A 342 -28.12 21.14 0.40
C ASP A 342 -29.29 22.08 0.72
N THR A 343 -30.32 22.14 -0.14
CA THR A 343 -31.50 22.98 0.13
C THR A 343 -32.44 22.42 1.20
N LEU A 344 -32.29 21.14 1.55
CA LEU A 344 -33.15 20.43 2.50
C LEU A 344 -32.54 20.30 3.91
N CYS A 345 -31.25 20.57 4.07
CA CYS A 345 -30.49 20.40 5.32
C CYS A 345 -29.95 21.74 5.82
#